data_AF-A0A7J6R411-F1
#
_entry.id   AF-A0A7J6R411-F1
#
_cell.length_a   1.000
_cell.length_b   1.000
_cell.length_c   1.000
_cell.angle_alpha   90.00
_cell.angle_beta   90.00
_cell.angle_gamma   90.00
#
_symmetry.space_group_name_H-M   'P 1'
#
loop_
_entity.id
_entity.type
_entity.pdbx_description
1 polymer ?
#
loop_
_entity_poly.entity_id
_entity_poly.type
_entity_poly.pdbx_seq_one_letter_code
_entity_poly.pdbx_strand_id
1 'polypeptide(L)'
;VEQAMKDLRSSGVDVVTFGQYLQPTKRHMKVTRYVTPEEFKKWKTVAEGMGFMYCASGPMVRSSYRAGEYYMEGMIRQKKKRGVVE
;
A
#
# COMPACT_ATOMS: atom_id res chain seq x y z
N VAL A 1 -11.88 -1.89 -3.74
CA VAL A 1 -10.42 -1.79 -3.48
C VAL A 1 -9.62 -2.55 -4.52
N GLU A 2 -9.89 -3.84 -4.76
CA GLU A 2 -9.13 -4.65 -5.73
C GLU A 2 -9.16 -4.11 -7.17
N GLN A 3 -10.31 -3.61 -7.64
CA GLN A 3 -10.38 -2.97 -8.97
C GLN A 3 -9.43 -1.76 -9.05
N ALA A 4 -9.50 -0.85 -8.08
CA ALA A 4 -8.59 0.30 -8.02
C ALA A 4 -7.11 -0.13 -7.98
N MET A 5 -6.77 -1.24 -7.29
CA MET A 5 -5.41 -1.79 -7.34
C MET A 5 -5.00 -2.21 -8.74
N LYS A 6 -5.89 -2.87 -9.49
CA LYS A 6 -5.64 -3.25 -10.90
C LYS A 6 -5.42 -2.02 -11.77
N ASP A 7 -6.24 -0.99 -11.59
CA ASP A 7 -6.15 0.26 -12.36
C ASP A 7 -4.84 1.02 -12.07
N LEU A 8 -4.41 1.02 -10.80
CA LEU A 8 -3.10 1.57 -10.41
C LEU A 8 -1.96 0.77 -11.05
N ARG A 9 -2.05 -0.57 -11.06
CA ARG A 9 -1.03 -1.42 -11.70
C ARG A 9 -0.98 -1.25 -13.21
N SER A 10 -2.13 -1.14 -13.89
CA SER A 10 -2.15 -0.89 -15.34
C SER A 10 -1.58 0.49 -15.69
N SER A 11 -1.65 1.44 -14.77
CA SER A 11 -1.05 2.78 -14.89
C SER A 11 0.43 2.84 -14.50
N GLY A 12 1.07 1.71 -14.17
CA GLY A 12 2.48 1.65 -13.82
C GLY A 12 2.82 2.12 -12.40
N VAL A 13 1.85 2.18 -11.48
CA VAL A 13 2.10 2.62 -10.10
C VAL A 13 2.83 1.55 -9.30
N ASP A 14 4.03 1.87 -8.82
CA ASP A 14 4.90 0.92 -8.12
C ASP A 14 4.58 0.73 -6.64
N VAL A 15 4.08 1.76 -5.97
CA VAL A 15 3.87 1.77 -4.51
C VAL A 15 2.43 2.13 -4.19
N VAL A 16 1.82 1.37 -3.28
CA VAL A 16 0.48 1.64 -2.77
C VAL A 16 0.47 1.64 -1.24
N THR A 17 -0.37 2.48 -0.64
CA THR A 17 -0.57 2.50 0.81
C THR A 17 -2.05 2.47 1.15
N PHE A 18 -2.43 1.70 2.17
CA PHE A 18 -3.79 1.61 2.69
C PHE A 18 -3.82 2.07 4.14
N GLY A 19 -4.54 3.16 4.41
CA GLY A 19 -4.75 3.74 5.73
C GLY A 19 -6.23 3.88 6.06
N GLN A 20 -6.58 3.89 7.34
CA GLN A 20 -7.94 4.23 7.78
C GLN A 20 -8.18 5.72 7.60
N TYR A 21 -9.28 6.07 6.95
CA TYR A 21 -9.79 7.43 6.97
C TYR A 21 -10.22 7.79 8.40
N LEU A 22 -9.59 8.81 8.96
CA LEU A 22 -9.95 9.40 10.24
C LEU A 22 -10.53 10.77 9.96
N GLN A 23 -11.80 10.96 10.29
CA GLN A 23 -12.49 12.22 10.08
C GLN A 23 -11.81 13.33 10.91
N PRO A 24 -11.24 14.38 10.27
CA PRO A 24 -10.51 15.41 11.02
C PRO A 24 -11.43 16.25 11.91
N THR A 25 -12.61 16.61 11.38
CA THR A 25 -13.63 17.39 12.10
C THR A 25 -15.02 16.98 11.65
N LYS A 26 -16.06 17.34 12.43
CA LYS A 26 -17.47 17.03 12.12
C LYS A 26 -17.98 17.56 10.77
N ARG A 27 -17.28 18.53 10.16
CA ARG A 27 -17.62 19.09 8.84
C ARG A 27 -17.13 18.23 7.67
N HIS A 28 -16.18 17.32 7.90
CA HIS A 28 -15.66 16.42 6.87
C HIS A 28 -16.59 15.21 6.69
N MET A 29 -16.37 14.45 5.61
CA MET A 29 -17.09 13.20 5.38
C MET A 29 -17.09 12.31 6.61
N LYS A 30 -18.25 11.73 6.93
CA LYS A 30 -18.38 10.79 8.05
C LYS A 30 -17.63 9.50 7.74
N VAL A 31 -17.04 8.90 8.76
CA VAL A 31 -16.50 7.55 8.65
C VAL A 31 -17.67 6.59 8.47
N THR A 32 -17.72 5.88 7.35
CA THR A 32 -18.77 4.88 7.07
C THR A 32 -18.43 3.52 7.66
N ARG A 33 -17.14 3.18 7.75
CA ARG A 33 -16.65 1.93 8.33
C ARG A 33 -15.24 2.09 8.89
N TYR A 34 -14.98 1.42 10.01
CA TYR A 34 -13.64 1.14 10.49
C TYR A 34 -13.20 -0.23 9.96
N VAL A 35 -12.13 -0.25 9.19
CA VAL A 35 -11.60 -1.46 8.55
C VAL A 35 -10.82 -2.28 9.58
N THR A 36 -11.00 -3.60 9.59
CA THR A 36 -10.30 -4.46 10.57
C THR A 36 -8.85 -4.69 10.15
N PRO A 37 -7.95 -5.02 11.11
CA PRO A 37 -6.57 -5.38 10.79
C PRO A 37 -6.44 -6.53 9.77
N GLU A 38 -7.36 -7.50 9.80
CA GLU A 38 -7.39 -8.64 8.88
C GLU A 38 -7.67 -8.22 7.44
N GLU A 39 -8.55 -7.25 7.24
CA GLU A 39 -8.84 -6.70 5.91
C GLU A 39 -7.64 -5.93 5.34
N PHE A 40 -6.96 -5.13 6.17
CA PHE A 40 -5.69 -4.50 5.77
C PHE A 40 -4.64 -5.56 5.39
N LYS A 41 -4.54 -6.64 6.16
CA LYS A 41 -3.63 -7.76 5.85
C LYS A 41 -3.98 -8.41 4.51
N LYS A 42 -5.27 -8.64 4.24
CA LYS A 42 -5.74 -9.15 2.95
C LYS A 42 -5.33 -8.24 1.79
N TRP A 43 -5.53 -6.92 1.92
CA TRP A 43 -5.15 -5.99 0.86
C TRP A 43 -3.64 -5.96 0.60
N LYS A 44 -2.82 -6.08 1.66
CA LYS A 44 -1.37 -6.21 1.50
C LYS A 44 -1.01 -7.44 0.66
N THR A 45 -1.55 -8.60 1.01
CA THR A 45 -1.31 -9.86 0.27
C THR A 45 -1.74 -9.74 -1.19
N VAL A 46 -2.91 -9.15 -1.46
CA VAL A 46 -3.40 -8.95 -2.83
C VAL A 46 -2.49 -7.99 -3.61
N ALA A 47 -2.10 -6.86 -3.03
CA ALA A 47 -1.21 -5.89 -3.67
C ALA A 47 0.17 -6.51 -3.99
N GLU A 48 0.76 -7.23 -3.04
CA GLU A 48 2.03 -7.92 -3.25
C GLU A 48 1.91 -8.99 -4.36
N GLY A 49 0.79 -9.70 -4.43
CA GLY A 49 0.48 -10.65 -5.51
C GLY A 49 0.27 -9.99 -6.88
N MET A 50 -0.22 -8.75 -6.92
CA MET A 50 -0.39 -7.95 -8.14
C MET A 50 0.92 -7.30 -8.64
N GLY A 51 2.02 -7.46 -7.90
CA GLY A 51 3.34 -7.00 -8.31
C GLY A 51 3.63 -5.53 -8.04
N PHE A 52 2.92 -4.88 -7.11
CA PHE A 52 3.42 -3.63 -6.52
C PHE A 52 4.83 -3.88 -5.95
N MET A 53 5.75 -2.95 -6.20
CA MET A 53 7.10 -2.99 -5.65
C MET A 53 7.04 -3.03 -4.11
N TYR A 54 6.12 -2.26 -3.55
CA TYR A 54 5.89 -2.18 -2.12
C TYR A 54 4.42 -1.83 -1.77
N CYS A 55 3.93 -2.36 -0.65
CA CYS A 55 2.60 -2.06 -0.09
C CYS A 55 2.63 -1.89 1.43
N ALA A 56 2.32 -0.68 1.92
CA ALA A 56 2.01 -0.44 3.34
C ALA A 56 0.51 -0.58 3.57
N SER A 57 0.09 -1.34 4.59
CA SER A 57 -1.34 -1.52 4.86
C SER A 57 -1.59 -1.64 6.35
N GLY A 58 -2.42 -0.73 6.89
CA GLY A 58 -2.81 -0.75 8.29
C GLY A 58 -3.55 0.53 8.71
N PRO A 59 -4.25 0.54 9.86
CA PRO A 59 -5.14 1.65 10.23
C PRO A 59 -4.43 3.01 10.29
N MET A 60 -3.20 3.03 10.81
CA MET A 60 -2.42 4.26 11.01
C MET A 60 -1.47 4.60 9.86
N VAL A 61 -1.46 3.79 8.78
CA VAL A 61 -0.60 4.05 7.63
C VAL A 61 -1.01 5.36 6.95
N ARG A 62 0.00 6.11 6.51
CA ARG A 62 -0.11 7.30 5.66
C ARG A 62 0.90 7.17 4.52
N SER A 63 0.74 7.98 3.48
CA SER A 63 1.60 7.93 2.30
C SER A 63 3.10 8.05 2.61
N SER A 64 3.47 8.86 3.61
CA SER A 64 4.86 9.07 4.03
C SER A 64 5.38 8.08 5.07
N TYR A 65 4.53 7.18 5.60
CA TYR A 65 4.93 6.26 6.67
C TYR A 65 6.06 5.34 6.21
N ARG A 66 7.26 5.53 6.77
CA ARG A 66 8.50 4.78 6.46
C ARG A 66 8.81 4.72 4.95
N ALA A 67 8.40 5.73 4.19
CA ALA A 67 8.53 5.73 2.73
C ALA A 67 9.98 5.52 2.23
N GLY A 68 10.97 6.08 2.94
CA GLY A 68 12.38 5.89 2.59
C GLY A 68 12.86 4.45 2.75
N GLU A 69 12.53 3.80 3.87
CA GLU A 69 12.86 2.39 4.11
C GLU A 69 12.22 1.49 3.06
N TYR A 70 10.94 1.74 2.77
CA TYR A 70 10.19 0.96 1.80
C TYR A 70 10.64 1.16 0.35
N TYR A 71 11.05 2.37 0.00
CA TYR A 71 11.67 2.62 -1.30
C TYR A 71 12.97 1.82 -1.45
N MET A 72 13.84 1.84 -0.43
CA MET A 72 15.07 1.05 -0.44
C MET A 72 14.81 -0.46 -0.53
N GLU A 73 13.88 -0.99 0.28
CA GLU A 73 13.49 -2.40 0.22
C GLU A 73 12.99 -2.81 -1.17
N GLY A 74 12.15 -1.97 -1.78
CA GLY A 74 11.64 -2.18 -3.13
C GLY A 74 12.74 -2.22 -4.19
N MET A 75 13.71 -1.29 -4.12
CA MET A 75 14.87 -1.27 -5.01
C MET A 75 15.75 -2.52 -4.83
N ILE A 76 16.00 -2.96 -3.59
CA ILE A 76 16.77 -4.17 -3.31
C ILE A 76 16.08 -5.39 -3.91
N ARG A 77 14.76 -5.52 -3.72
CA ARG A 77 13.98 -6.63 -4.27
C ARG A 77 14.00 -6.66 -5.80
N GLN A 78 13.94 -5.49 -6.44
CA GLN A 78 14.08 -5.40 -7.91
C GLN A 78 15.49 -5.79 -8.37
N LYS A 79 16.54 -5.34 -7.67
CA LYS A 79 17.93 -5.72 -7.99
C LYS A 79 18.15 -7.23 -7.87
N LYS A 80 17.61 -7.87 -6.81
CA LYS A 80 17.63 -9.33 -6.65
C LYS A 80 16.89 -10.05 -7.79
N LYS A 81 15.68 -9.58 -8.17
CA LYS A 81 14.94 -10.13 -9.32
C LYS A 81 15.71 -10.01 -10.64
N ARG A 82 16.57 -9.00 -10.79
CA ARG A 82 17.40 -8.77 -11.98
C ARG A 82 18.75 -9.49 -11.92
N GLY A 83 19.07 -10.21 -10.84
CA GLY A 83 20.35 -10.91 -10.66
C GLY A 83 21.56 -10.00 -10.49
N VAL A 84 21.36 -8.75 -10.07
CA VAL A 84 22.43 -7.72 -9.98
C VAL A 84 23.05 -7.66 -8.57
N VAL A 85 22.43 -8.32 -7.58
CA VAL A 85 22.89 -8.34 -6.18
C VAL A 85 22.62 -9.75 -5.64
N GLU A 86 23.65 -10.39 -5.07
CA GLU A 86 23.54 -11.65 -4.31
C GLU A 86 22.72 -11.47 -3.00
#